data_AF-A0A562RBF1-F1
#
_entry.id   AF-A0A562RBF1-F1
#
_cell.length_a   1.000
_cell.length_b   1.000
_cell.length_c   1.000
_cell.angle_alpha   90.00
_cell.angle_beta   90.00
_cell.angle_gamma   90.00
#
_symmetry.space_group_name_H-M   'P 1'
#
loop_
_entity.id
_entity.type
_entity.pdbx_description
1 polymer ?
#
loop_
_entity_poly.entity_id
_entity_poly.type
_entity_poly.pdbx_seq_one_letter_code
_entity_poly.pdbx_strand_id
1 'polypeptide(L)'
;MTDKPRTFPLPLSSVTDKGQKKPGIAGPVATPQTATRNAAHHLAKPVQTSHASPPAYPSHLSLPAHGTGPGPAKPIAAYQGGSMATVAGTPAVKGASARPLSFEPSHPGMARRYAQVPDSVRRAMVARVAKQGVHDQAVLAALGAVPRHMFMDEGLAAQAYVDASLPIGHQQTISQPYIVARMLEVLRHGGELKKVLEIGTGCGYQAAVLSCISQDVYSIERIKPLHELAKANLRPLRIANLRLHYGDGMLGLPQAAPFDGIILAAAGLEVPQALLDQLTIGGRLVAPVGERTQHLELVTRVTRNEWVRQTLEDCHFVPLRAGTI
;
A
#
# COMPACT_ATOMS: atom_id res chain seq x y z
N MET A 1 -35.29 57.02 -36.70
CA MET A 1 -36.35 57.23 -35.69
C MET A 1 -36.67 55.85 -35.13
N THR A 2 -36.39 55.47 -33.88
CA THR A 2 -36.37 56.22 -32.62
C THR A 2 -35.48 55.53 -31.58
N ASP A 3 -34.58 56.31 -30.99
CA ASP A 3 -33.95 56.10 -29.68
C ASP A 3 -34.98 55.94 -28.56
N LYS A 4 -34.65 55.13 -27.53
CA LYS A 4 -34.93 55.38 -26.09
C LYS A 4 -34.32 54.29 -25.17
N PRO A 5 -34.07 54.56 -23.88
CA PRO A 5 -32.72 54.86 -23.40
C PRO A 5 -32.21 53.94 -22.28
N ARG A 6 -30.88 53.94 -22.08
CA ARG A 6 -30.23 53.43 -20.86
C ARG A 6 -30.47 54.41 -19.71
N THR A 7 -31.18 53.95 -18.68
CA THR A 7 -31.34 54.68 -17.42
C THR A 7 -31.11 53.73 -16.26
N PHE A 8 -29.86 53.67 -15.76
CA PHE A 8 -29.54 53.17 -14.43
C PHE A 8 -28.18 53.74 -14.00
N PRO A 9 -28.17 54.65 -13.03
CA PRO A 9 -27.28 54.55 -11.88
C PRO A 9 -28.11 54.08 -10.68
N LEU A 10 -27.66 53.04 -9.98
CA LEU A 10 -28.28 52.63 -8.71
C LEU A 10 -28.03 53.73 -7.67
N PRO A 11 -29.06 54.17 -6.91
CA PRO A 11 -28.91 55.20 -5.90
C PRO A 11 -28.10 54.70 -4.68
N LEU A 12 -27.32 55.62 -4.10
CA LEU A 12 -26.46 55.49 -2.91
C LEU A 12 -27.21 55.28 -1.58
N SER A 13 -28.44 54.75 -1.62
CA SER A 13 -29.29 54.52 -0.44
C SER A 13 -29.60 53.03 -0.28
N SER A 14 -28.59 52.26 0.12
CA SER A 14 -28.77 51.04 0.91
C SER A 14 -27.46 50.56 1.58
N VAL A 15 -26.41 51.39 1.52
CA VAL A 15 -25.27 51.33 2.43
C VAL A 15 -25.72 51.77 3.82
N THR A 16 -26.38 50.87 4.55
CA THR A 16 -26.36 50.72 6.02
C THR A 16 -27.46 49.74 6.42
N ASP A 17 -27.09 48.50 6.69
CA ASP A 17 -27.64 47.83 7.87
C ASP A 17 -26.55 46.99 8.52
N LYS A 18 -26.11 47.46 9.69
CA LYS A 18 -25.20 46.74 10.59
C LYS A 18 -26.08 46.08 11.64
N GLY A 19 -26.04 44.75 11.70
CA GLY A 19 -26.17 44.06 12.97
C GLY A 19 -27.18 42.93 13.00
N GLN A 20 -26.76 41.74 12.56
CA GLN A 20 -26.82 40.51 13.37
C GLN A 20 -26.01 39.42 12.65
N LYS A 21 -24.74 39.27 13.02
CA LYS A 21 -23.95 38.08 12.69
C LYS A 21 -24.55 36.90 13.46
N LYS A 22 -25.31 36.05 12.78
CA LYS A 22 -25.52 34.68 13.26
C LYS A 22 -24.15 34.00 13.36
N PRO A 23 -23.82 33.31 14.46
CA PRO A 23 -22.59 32.53 14.52
C PRO A 23 -22.67 31.48 13.40
N GLY A 24 -21.77 31.59 12.43
CA GLY A 24 -21.59 30.54 11.43
C GLY A 24 -21.24 29.28 12.18
N ILE A 25 -22.15 28.32 12.16
CA ILE A 25 -21.91 26.97 12.66
C ILE A 25 -20.73 26.44 11.83
N ALA A 26 -19.57 26.35 12.47
CA ALA A 26 -18.45 25.59 11.96
C ALA A 26 -19.01 24.21 11.61
N GLY A 27 -19.00 23.88 10.31
CA GLY A 27 -19.39 22.56 9.86
C GLY A 27 -18.57 21.51 10.61
N PRO A 28 -19.16 20.34 10.93
CA PRO A 28 -18.50 19.35 11.76
C PRO A 28 -17.16 18.98 11.14
N VAL A 29 -16.07 19.28 11.87
CA VAL A 29 -14.75 18.71 11.65
C VAL A 29 -14.93 17.21 11.64
N ALA A 30 -14.53 16.56 10.56
CA ALA A 30 -14.62 15.11 10.39
C ALA A 30 -14.04 14.43 11.64
N THR A 31 -14.83 13.62 12.34
CA THR A 31 -14.34 12.76 13.41
C THR A 31 -13.52 11.65 12.74
N PRO A 32 -12.20 11.58 12.94
CA PRO A 32 -11.41 10.59 12.24
C PRO A 32 -11.45 9.29 13.05
N GLN A 33 -12.60 8.61 13.05
CA GLN A 33 -12.75 7.30 13.70
C GLN A 33 -11.68 6.32 13.19
N THR A 34 -11.26 6.46 11.92
CA THR A 34 -10.21 5.65 11.33
C THR A 34 -8.78 6.02 11.77
N ALA A 35 -8.47 7.31 11.92
CA ALA A 35 -7.16 7.74 12.41
C ALA A 35 -6.89 7.26 13.83
N THR A 36 -7.91 7.34 14.71
CA THR A 36 -7.76 7.02 16.13
C THR A 36 -7.76 5.52 16.41
N ARG A 37 -8.48 4.70 15.63
CA ARG A 37 -8.61 3.26 15.90
C ARG A 37 -7.35 2.46 15.60
N ASN A 38 -6.65 2.74 14.51
CA ASN A 38 -5.41 2.01 14.17
C ASN A 38 -4.30 2.23 15.22
N ALA A 39 -4.17 3.46 15.75
CA ALA A 39 -3.19 3.77 16.80
C ALA A 39 -3.43 3.03 18.13
N ALA A 40 -4.70 2.77 18.48
CA ALA A 40 -5.06 2.10 19.74
C ALA A 40 -4.81 0.58 19.72
N HIS A 41 -4.97 -0.07 18.58
CA HIS A 41 -4.85 -1.54 18.48
C HIS A 41 -3.41 -2.06 18.62
N HIS A 42 -2.41 -1.28 18.19
CA HIS A 42 -1.00 -1.69 18.27
C HIS A 42 -0.32 -1.38 19.61
N LEU A 43 -0.92 -0.54 20.46
CA LEU A 43 -0.44 -0.28 21.82
C LEU A 43 -0.87 -1.36 22.84
N ALA A 44 -1.78 -2.27 22.46
CA ALA A 44 -2.53 -3.11 23.40
C ALA A 44 -2.19 -4.63 23.39
N LYS A 45 -1.19 -5.11 22.63
CA LYS A 45 -0.84 -6.56 22.62
C LYS A 45 0.58 -6.81 23.14
N PRO A 46 0.76 -7.46 24.31
CA PRO A 46 2.03 -8.04 24.68
C PRO A 46 2.31 -9.27 23.81
N VAL A 47 3.54 -9.35 23.30
CA VAL A 47 4.03 -10.49 22.49
C VAL A 47 4.07 -11.73 23.36
N GLN A 48 3.15 -12.67 23.14
CA GLN A 48 3.27 -14.03 23.63
C GLN A 48 4.06 -14.85 22.60
N THR A 49 5.30 -15.20 22.93
CA THR A 49 6.09 -16.17 22.17
C THR A 49 5.61 -17.58 22.51
N SER A 50 4.75 -18.16 21.67
CA SER A 50 4.52 -19.61 21.68
C SER A 50 5.38 -20.27 20.59
N HIS A 51 6.36 -21.05 21.04
CA HIS A 51 7.11 -21.96 20.17
C HIS A 51 6.19 -23.09 19.74
N ALA A 52 5.72 -23.06 18.49
CA ALA A 52 5.04 -24.19 17.85
C ALA A 52 6.00 -24.84 16.85
N SER A 53 6.39 -26.08 17.12
CA SER A 53 7.13 -26.95 16.20
C SER A 53 6.29 -27.27 14.95
N PRO A 54 6.91 -27.46 13.77
CA PRO A 54 6.19 -27.75 12.54
C PRO A 54 5.54 -29.15 12.57
N PRO A 55 4.36 -29.34 11.96
CA PRO A 55 3.72 -30.65 11.90
C PRO A 55 4.46 -31.59 10.93
N ALA A 56 4.61 -32.84 11.37
CA ALA A 56 5.17 -33.93 10.60
C ALA A 56 4.17 -34.42 9.52
N TYR A 57 4.67 -34.65 8.30
CA TYR A 57 3.92 -35.30 7.22
C TYR A 57 3.88 -36.82 7.46
N PRO A 58 2.71 -37.49 7.38
CA PRO A 58 2.65 -38.95 7.39
C PRO A 58 2.92 -39.49 5.98
N SER A 59 4.01 -40.25 5.83
CA SER A 59 4.29 -41.06 4.64
C SER A 59 3.81 -42.50 4.86
N HIS A 60 2.64 -42.86 4.36
CA HIS A 60 2.23 -44.25 4.21
C HIS A 60 1.41 -44.44 2.92
N LEU A 61 2.08 -44.95 1.89
CA LEU A 61 1.44 -45.66 0.78
C LEU A 61 2.30 -46.88 0.46
N SER A 62 1.84 -48.03 0.94
CA SER A 62 2.39 -49.35 0.66
C SER A 62 1.93 -49.82 -0.71
N LEU A 63 2.84 -50.34 -1.53
CA LEU A 63 2.53 -51.19 -2.69
C LEU A 63 3.45 -52.42 -2.68
N PRO A 64 2.99 -53.57 -3.20
CA PRO A 64 3.54 -54.87 -2.85
C PRO A 64 4.74 -55.28 -3.71
N ALA A 65 5.53 -56.18 -3.12
CA ALA A 65 6.76 -56.73 -3.62
C ALA A 65 6.57 -57.73 -4.78
N HIS A 66 7.44 -57.64 -5.79
CA HIS A 66 7.91 -58.79 -6.56
C HIS A 66 9.44 -58.70 -6.68
N GLY A 67 10.11 -59.76 -6.25
CA GLY A 67 11.57 -59.84 -6.19
C GLY A 67 12.24 -60.26 -7.50
N THR A 68 13.56 -60.09 -7.56
CA THR A 68 14.57 -61.10 -7.92
C THR A 68 15.97 -60.46 -8.00
N GLY A 69 16.95 -61.02 -7.27
CA GLY A 69 18.34 -61.19 -7.72
C GLY A 69 19.33 -60.01 -7.67
N PRO A 70 20.52 -60.16 -7.02
CA PRO A 70 21.54 -59.11 -6.92
C PRO A 70 22.65 -59.19 -8.00
N GLY A 71 23.30 -58.06 -8.30
CA GLY A 71 24.50 -57.98 -9.15
C GLY A 71 25.44 -56.84 -8.72
N PRO A 72 26.77 -56.97 -8.93
CA PRO A 72 27.76 -56.46 -7.97
C PRO A 72 28.28 -55.04 -8.21
N ALA A 73 28.74 -54.44 -7.11
CA ALA A 73 29.42 -53.15 -7.00
C ALA A 73 30.79 -53.13 -7.69
N LYS A 74 31.16 -51.98 -8.26
CA LYS A 74 32.52 -51.65 -8.69
C LYS A 74 33.21 -50.74 -7.66
N PRO A 75 34.53 -50.85 -7.45
CA PRO A 75 35.24 -50.12 -6.40
C PRO A 75 35.57 -48.69 -6.82
N ILE A 76 35.45 -47.77 -5.85
CA ILE A 76 35.86 -46.36 -5.96
C ILE A 76 37.34 -46.28 -5.54
N ALA A 77 38.17 -45.71 -6.40
CA ALA A 77 39.59 -45.50 -6.16
C ALA A 77 39.82 -44.42 -5.09
N ALA A 78 40.78 -44.69 -4.20
CA ALA A 78 41.33 -43.73 -3.26
C ALA A 78 42.12 -42.64 -3.98
N TYR A 79 41.94 -41.38 -3.56
CA TYR A 79 42.89 -40.32 -3.84
C TYR A 79 43.19 -39.55 -2.54
N GLN A 80 44.48 -39.50 -2.23
CA GLN A 80 45.08 -38.87 -1.07
C GLN A 80 45.22 -37.35 -1.27
N GLY A 81 44.99 -36.62 -0.18
CA GLY A 81 45.71 -35.42 0.28
C GLY A 81 46.10 -34.31 -0.71
N GLY A 82 45.54 -33.11 -0.50
CA GLY A 82 46.11 -31.89 -1.07
C GLY A 82 45.37 -30.60 -0.76
N SER A 83 45.87 -29.87 0.25
CA SER A 83 45.79 -28.41 0.45
C SER A 83 44.44 -27.76 0.83
N MET A 84 44.45 -27.16 2.03
CA MET A 84 43.50 -26.15 2.47
C MET A 84 43.54 -24.93 1.53
N ALA A 85 42.38 -24.56 1.00
CA ALA A 85 42.10 -23.21 0.53
C ALA A 85 40.81 -22.75 1.23
N THR A 86 40.92 -21.69 2.01
CA THR A 86 39.82 -21.02 2.69
C THR A 86 38.82 -20.48 1.67
N VAL A 87 37.66 -21.13 1.54
CA VAL A 87 36.50 -20.58 0.81
C VAL A 87 35.59 -19.89 1.81
N ALA A 88 35.93 -18.65 2.15
CA ALA A 88 34.96 -17.70 2.69
C ALA A 88 34.18 -17.14 1.50
N GLY A 89 33.05 -17.76 1.18
CA GLY A 89 32.18 -17.36 0.08
C GLY A 89 30.75 -17.70 0.43
N THR A 90 30.13 -16.91 1.31
CA THR A 90 28.67 -16.91 1.48
C THR A 90 28.05 -16.53 0.12
N PRO A 91 27.10 -17.28 -0.42
CA PRO A 91 26.45 -16.89 -1.67
C PRO A 91 25.66 -15.61 -1.39
N ALA A 92 26.00 -14.52 -2.09
CA ALA A 92 25.26 -13.28 -2.04
C ALA A 92 23.86 -13.54 -2.59
N VAL A 93 22.86 -13.55 -1.71
CA VAL A 93 21.46 -13.39 -2.10
C VAL A 93 21.39 -12.04 -2.79
N LYS A 94 21.12 -12.01 -4.11
CA LYS A 94 20.79 -10.78 -4.84
C LYS A 94 19.51 -10.21 -4.23
N GLY A 95 19.64 -9.43 -3.17
CA GLY A 95 18.53 -8.72 -2.55
C GLY A 95 17.98 -7.73 -3.57
N ALA A 96 16.73 -7.93 -3.99
CA ALA A 96 16.03 -6.96 -4.82
C ALA A 96 16.04 -5.61 -4.09
N SER A 97 16.86 -4.67 -4.58
CA SER A 97 16.89 -3.31 -4.03
C SER A 97 15.71 -2.54 -4.61
N ALA A 98 14.96 -1.84 -3.76
CA ALA A 98 13.93 -0.91 -4.19
C ALA A 98 14.49 0.08 -5.23
N ARG A 99 13.72 0.38 -6.28
CA ARG A 99 14.07 1.39 -7.29
C ARG A 99 14.19 2.76 -6.58
N PRO A 100 15.32 3.48 -6.73
CA PRO A 100 15.45 4.81 -6.15
C PRO A 100 14.50 5.79 -6.84
N LEU A 101 13.85 6.65 -6.04
CA LEU A 101 13.08 7.78 -6.55
C LEU A 101 13.89 9.06 -6.43
N SER A 102 13.94 9.84 -7.51
CA SER A 102 14.45 11.21 -7.50
C SER A 102 13.30 12.18 -7.24
N PHE A 103 13.50 13.15 -6.36
CA PHE A 103 12.55 14.22 -6.13
C PHE A 103 12.99 15.49 -6.85
N GLU A 104 12.17 15.97 -7.78
CA GLU A 104 12.39 17.22 -8.51
C GLU A 104 11.29 18.23 -8.18
N PRO A 105 11.55 19.20 -7.29
CA PRO A 105 10.55 20.17 -6.87
C PRO A 105 10.12 21.05 -8.05
N SER A 106 8.81 21.27 -8.20
CA SER A 106 8.26 22.10 -9.27
C SER A 106 8.31 23.60 -8.98
N HIS A 107 8.45 24.00 -7.70
CA HIS A 107 8.56 25.40 -7.27
C HIS A 107 9.29 25.52 -5.91
N PRO A 108 9.78 26.72 -5.53
CA PRO A 108 10.56 26.91 -4.30
C PRO A 108 9.84 26.51 -3.00
N GLY A 109 8.53 26.75 -2.91
CA GLY A 109 7.72 26.34 -1.75
C GLY A 109 7.73 24.83 -1.52
N MET A 110 7.69 24.04 -2.59
CA MET A 110 7.78 22.58 -2.53
C MET A 110 9.16 22.10 -2.08
N ALA A 111 10.23 22.75 -2.54
CA ALA A 111 11.59 22.44 -2.09
C ALA A 111 11.76 22.71 -0.59
N ARG A 112 11.22 23.83 -0.09
CA ARG A 112 11.23 24.15 1.36
C ARG A 112 10.46 23.12 2.18
N ARG A 113 9.27 22.74 1.71
CA ARG A 113 8.45 21.72 2.36
C ARG A 113 9.14 20.35 2.41
N TYR A 114 9.82 19.95 1.33
CA TYR A 114 10.62 18.73 1.31
C TYR A 114 11.76 18.77 2.33
N ALA A 115 12.46 19.89 2.43
CA ALA A 115 13.56 20.08 3.37
C ALA A 115 13.11 20.22 4.85
N GLN A 116 11.81 20.41 5.10
CA GLN A 116 11.26 20.65 6.44
C GLN A 116 11.45 19.45 7.38
N VAL A 117 11.44 18.22 6.85
CA VAL A 117 11.54 17.01 7.68
C VAL A 117 12.85 16.27 7.38
N PRO A 118 13.78 16.16 8.36
CA PRO A 118 15.04 15.46 8.17
C PRO A 118 14.86 13.98 7.82
N ASP A 119 15.74 13.44 6.98
CA ASP A 119 15.73 12.01 6.61
C ASP A 119 15.88 11.07 7.83
N SER A 120 16.49 11.53 8.93
CA SER A 120 16.58 10.75 10.17
C SER A 120 15.21 10.41 10.76
N VAL A 121 14.21 11.29 10.62
CA VAL A 121 12.84 11.06 11.09
C VAL A 121 12.19 9.92 10.29
N ARG A 122 12.41 9.91 8.96
CA ARG A 122 11.94 8.84 8.07
C ARG A 122 12.63 7.52 8.38
N ARG A 123 13.96 7.51 8.57
CA ARG A 123 14.70 6.31 8.98
C ARG A 123 14.21 5.76 10.32
N ALA A 124 13.90 6.63 11.28
CA ALA A 124 13.34 6.22 12.56
C ALA A 124 11.95 5.57 12.41
N MET A 125 11.09 6.07 11.51
CA MET A 125 9.82 5.41 11.17
C MET A 125 10.07 4.02 10.60
N VAL A 126 10.96 3.87 9.61
CA VAL A 126 11.28 2.56 9.00
C VAL A 126 11.77 1.58 10.08
N ALA A 127 12.64 2.03 10.98
CA ALA A 127 13.14 1.20 12.08
C ALA A 127 12.02 0.76 13.06
N ARG A 128 11.02 1.61 13.31
CA ARG A 128 9.84 1.22 14.11
C ARG A 128 8.99 0.17 13.40
N VAL A 129 8.71 0.37 12.11
CA VAL A 129 7.94 -0.58 11.28
C VAL A 129 8.65 -1.95 11.24
N ALA A 130 9.98 -1.97 11.10
CA ALA A 130 10.74 -3.21 11.15
C ALA A 130 10.64 -3.91 12.52
N LYS A 131 10.72 -3.15 13.62
CA LYS A 131 10.54 -3.69 14.99
C LYS A 131 9.13 -4.23 15.25
N GLN A 132 8.13 -3.77 14.51
CA GLN A 132 6.76 -4.28 14.59
C GLN A 132 6.54 -5.60 13.82
N GLY A 133 7.55 -6.10 13.10
CA GLY A 133 7.50 -7.42 12.47
C GLY A 133 7.50 -7.43 10.94
N VAL A 134 7.68 -6.27 10.29
CA VAL A 134 7.92 -6.24 8.84
C VAL A 134 9.40 -6.54 8.58
N HIS A 135 9.67 -7.58 7.80
CA HIS A 135 11.01 -8.10 7.54
C HIS A 135 11.46 -7.94 6.09
N ASP A 136 10.54 -7.68 5.16
CA ASP A 136 10.89 -7.47 3.75
C ASP A 136 11.73 -6.20 3.53
N GLN A 137 13.01 -6.40 3.22
CA GLN A 137 13.98 -5.32 3.06
C GLN A 137 13.68 -4.39 1.90
N ALA A 138 13.11 -4.87 0.79
CA ALA A 138 12.77 -3.97 -0.32
C ALA A 138 11.55 -3.10 0.02
N VAL A 139 10.60 -3.63 0.80
CA VAL A 139 9.48 -2.82 1.31
C VAL A 139 9.98 -1.75 2.29
N LEU A 140 10.82 -2.13 3.26
CA LEU A 140 11.41 -1.18 4.20
C LEU A 140 12.24 -0.10 3.50
N ALA A 141 13.05 -0.48 2.50
CA ALA A 141 13.81 0.46 1.68
C ALA A 141 12.88 1.42 0.90
N ALA A 142 11.79 0.92 0.34
CA ALA A 142 10.80 1.74 -0.37
C ALA A 142 10.14 2.78 0.57
N LEU A 143 9.75 2.39 1.79
CA LEU A 143 9.25 3.35 2.79
C LEU A 143 10.31 4.42 3.14
N GLY A 144 11.59 4.06 3.15
CA GLY A 144 12.71 4.98 3.37
C GLY A 144 12.98 5.92 2.18
N ALA A 145 12.62 5.52 0.96
CA ALA A 145 12.81 6.32 -0.24
C ALA A 145 11.68 7.35 -0.44
N VAL A 146 10.43 6.98 -0.12
CA VAL A 146 9.27 7.85 -0.38
C VAL A 146 9.07 8.89 0.73
N PRO A 147 9.12 10.20 0.42
CA PRO A 147 8.96 11.26 1.41
C PRO A 147 7.49 11.43 1.82
N ARG A 148 7.00 10.58 2.73
CA ARG A 148 5.60 10.56 3.20
C ARG A 148 4.98 11.94 3.51
N HIS A 149 5.74 12.87 4.08
CA HIS A 149 5.28 14.24 4.39
C HIS A 149 4.90 15.07 3.15
N MET A 150 5.35 14.69 1.95
CA MET A 150 4.98 15.33 0.68
C MET A 150 3.56 14.95 0.19
N PHE A 151 2.91 14.00 0.84
CA PHE A 151 1.60 13.47 0.43
C PHE A 151 0.42 13.96 1.30
N MET A 152 0.65 14.93 2.18
CA MET A 152 -0.37 15.45 3.11
C MET A 152 -0.39 16.98 3.14
N ASP A 153 -1.21 17.57 4.00
CA ASP A 153 -1.16 19.01 4.25
C ASP A 153 0.18 19.40 4.91
N GLU A 154 0.72 20.58 4.60
CA GLU A 154 1.93 21.11 5.21
C GLU A 154 1.79 21.23 6.74
N GLY A 155 0.61 21.58 7.25
CA GLY A 155 0.33 21.63 8.68
C GLY A 155 0.46 20.29 9.41
N LEU A 156 0.42 19.17 8.68
CA LEU A 156 0.56 17.81 9.22
C LEU A 156 1.95 17.20 8.96
N ALA A 157 2.84 17.90 8.26
CA ALA A 157 4.15 17.35 7.85
C ALA A 157 5.00 16.84 9.02
N ALA A 158 4.97 17.53 10.17
CA ALA A 158 5.68 17.10 11.38
C ALA A 158 5.16 15.77 11.95
N GLN A 159 3.90 15.43 11.71
CA GLN A 159 3.26 14.19 12.15
C GLN A 159 3.36 13.08 11.10
N ALA A 160 3.86 13.36 9.90
CA ALA A 160 3.81 12.43 8.77
C ALA A 160 4.39 11.03 9.04
N TYR A 161 5.32 10.94 9.98
CA TYR A 161 6.11 9.75 10.29
C TYR A 161 5.72 9.08 11.61
N VAL A 162 4.69 9.59 12.29
CA VAL A 162 4.07 8.83 13.39
C VAL A 162 3.38 7.61 12.81
N ASP A 163 3.33 6.53 13.58
CA ASP A 163 2.73 5.29 13.12
C ASP A 163 1.20 5.32 13.35
N ALA A 164 0.53 6.23 12.65
CA ALA A 164 -0.93 6.38 12.67
C ALA A 164 -1.47 6.76 11.28
N SER A 165 -2.76 6.48 11.07
CA SER A 165 -3.48 7.03 9.92
C SER A 165 -3.77 8.51 10.14
N LEU A 166 -3.64 9.34 9.11
CA LEU A 166 -3.84 10.80 9.20
C LEU A 166 -4.84 11.28 8.13
N PRO A 167 -5.62 12.34 8.38
CA PRO A 167 -6.59 12.84 7.41
C PRO A 167 -5.91 13.42 6.17
N ILE A 168 -6.51 13.19 4.99
CA ILE A 168 -6.08 13.76 3.70
C ILE A 168 -7.20 14.57 3.01
N GLY A 169 -8.24 14.93 3.77
CA GLY A 169 -9.45 15.55 3.24
C GLY A 169 -10.45 14.52 2.70
N HIS A 170 -11.63 14.99 2.28
CA HIS A 170 -12.70 14.16 1.69
C HIS A 170 -13.10 12.93 2.53
N GLN A 171 -13.01 13.04 3.86
CA GLN A 171 -13.25 11.93 4.81
C GLN A 171 -12.34 10.70 4.58
N GLN A 172 -11.20 10.88 3.91
CA GLN A 172 -10.21 9.84 3.68
C GLN A 172 -8.98 10.06 4.54
N THR A 173 -8.17 9.00 4.66
CA THR A 173 -6.94 9.00 5.44
C THR A 173 -5.77 8.44 4.63
N ILE A 174 -4.57 8.96 4.86
CA ILE A 174 -3.35 8.22 4.54
C ILE A 174 -3.14 7.11 5.57
N SER A 175 -2.99 5.86 5.13
CA SER A 175 -2.86 4.69 6.00
C SER A 175 -1.60 4.72 6.86
N GLN A 176 -1.66 4.17 8.08
CA GLN A 176 -0.52 3.97 8.97
C GLN A 176 0.69 3.34 8.24
N PRO A 177 1.92 3.82 8.46
CA PRO A 177 3.14 3.26 7.87
C PRO A 177 3.29 1.74 8.03
N TYR A 178 3.04 1.19 9.23
CA TYR A 178 3.04 -0.25 9.47
C TYR A 178 2.09 -0.99 8.53
N ILE A 179 0.83 -0.56 8.46
CA ILE A 179 -0.20 -1.22 7.62
C ILE A 179 0.20 -1.20 6.14
N VAL A 180 0.71 -0.07 5.64
CA VAL A 180 1.22 0.01 4.25
C VAL A 180 2.34 -1.01 4.03
N ALA A 181 3.34 -1.03 4.92
CA ALA A 181 4.47 -1.95 4.78
C ALA A 181 4.04 -3.42 4.89
N ARG A 182 3.13 -3.73 5.83
CA ARG A 182 2.63 -5.07 6.06
C ARG A 182 1.85 -5.62 4.87
N MET A 183 0.95 -4.83 4.29
CA MET A 183 0.21 -5.26 3.10
C MET A 183 1.14 -5.47 1.90
N LEU A 184 2.14 -4.62 1.71
CA LEU A 184 3.13 -4.74 0.64
C LEU A 184 4.04 -5.97 0.81
N GLU A 185 4.47 -6.27 2.03
CA GLU A 185 5.24 -7.47 2.36
C GLU A 185 4.44 -8.74 2.04
N VAL A 186 3.17 -8.79 2.45
CA VAL A 186 2.28 -9.93 2.17
C VAL A 186 2.08 -10.10 0.67
N LEU A 187 1.85 -9.00 -0.06
CA LEU A 187 1.65 -9.02 -1.50
C LEU A 187 2.89 -9.59 -2.22
N ARG A 188 4.09 -9.13 -1.83
CA ARG A 188 5.36 -9.58 -2.42
C ARG A 188 5.73 -11.01 -2.05
N HIS A 189 5.62 -11.36 -0.76
CA HIS A 189 6.10 -12.64 -0.21
C HIS A 189 7.54 -12.96 -0.65
N GLY A 190 8.43 -11.97 -0.58
CA GLY A 190 9.83 -12.09 -1.02
C GLY A 190 10.04 -12.16 -2.54
N GLY A 191 8.98 -12.18 -3.34
CA GLY A 191 9.05 -12.21 -4.80
C GLY A 191 9.13 -10.83 -5.46
N GLU A 192 9.22 -10.84 -6.78
CA GLU A 192 9.05 -9.67 -7.63
C GLU A 192 7.56 -9.45 -7.95
N LEU A 193 7.14 -8.19 -8.03
CA LEU A 193 5.82 -7.81 -8.54
C LEU A 193 6.00 -7.22 -9.94
N LYS A 194 5.48 -7.87 -10.98
CA LYS A 194 5.58 -7.29 -12.33
C LYS A 194 4.49 -6.26 -12.51
N LYS A 195 3.22 -6.65 -12.44
CA LYS A 195 2.09 -5.74 -12.61
C LYS A 195 1.18 -5.73 -11.39
N VAL A 196 0.99 -4.56 -10.80
CA VAL A 196 0.16 -4.37 -9.60
C VAL A 196 -1.00 -3.42 -9.88
N LEU A 197 -2.18 -3.75 -9.34
CA LEU A 197 -3.33 -2.86 -9.26
C LEU A 197 -3.58 -2.43 -7.80
N GLU A 198 -3.61 -1.13 -7.54
CA GLU A 198 -4.05 -0.53 -6.29
C GLU A 198 -5.47 0.03 -6.45
N ILE A 199 -6.33 -0.27 -5.49
CA ILE A 199 -7.67 0.31 -5.37
C ILE A 199 -7.70 1.29 -4.19
N GLY A 200 -7.99 2.56 -4.48
CA GLY A 200 -7.97 3.66 -3.52
C GLY A 200 -6.61 4.36 -3.51
N THR A 201 -6.29 5.13 -4.57
CA THR A 201 -5.05 5.91 -4.64
C THR A 201 -4.91 6.89 -3.47
N GLY A 202 -6.02 7.51 -3.03
CA GLY A 202 -6.04 8.52 -1.98
C GLY A 202 -5.10 9.68 -2.29
N CYS A 203 -4.08 9.86 -1.45
CA CYS A 203 -3.06 10.90 -1.65
C CYS A 203 -1.90 10.48 -2.57
N GLY A 204 -1.79 9.20 -2.94
CA GLY A 204 -0.75 8.65 -3.81
C GLY A 204 0.48 8.08 -3.09
N TYR A 205 0.54 8.10 -1.75
CA TYR A 205 1.72 7.62 -1.01
C TYR A 205 1.99 6.13 -1.25
N GLN A 206 0.99 5.27 -1.09
CA GLN A 206 1.15 3.83 -1.25
C GLN A 206 1.45 3.46 -2.71
N ALA A 207 0.79 4.11 -3.68
CA ALA A 207 1.15 4.05 -5.10
C ALA A 207 2.65 4.33 -5.36
N ALA A 208 3.20 5.38 -4.73
CA ALA A 208 4.62 5.69 -4.83
C ALA A 208 5.51 4.60 -4.22
N VAL A 209 5.16 4.08 -3.05
CA VAL A 209 5.92 2.99 -2.40
C VAL A 209 5.87 1.71 -3.25
N LEU A 210 4.70 1.36 -3.80
CA LEU A 210 4.54 0.23 -4.71
C LEU A 210 5.41 0.36 -5.96
N SER A 211 5.54 1.58 -6.49
CA SER A 211 6.34 1.83 -7.70
C SER A 211 7.84 1.55 -7.51
N CYS A 212 8.33 1.60 -6.27
CA CYS A 212 9.70 1.26 -5.92
C CYS A 212 9.97 -0.25 -5.95
N ILE A 213 8.93 -1.09 -5.81
CA ILE A 213 9.05 -2.54 -5.62
C ILE A 213 8.31 -3.36 -6.68
N SER A 214 7.73 -2.70 -7.69
CA SER A 214 6.97 -3.33 -8.77
C SER A 214 7.44 -2.83 -10.15
N GLN A 215 7.31 -3.63 -11.20
CA GLN A 215 7.69 -3.19 -12.55
C GLN A 215 6.70 -2.15 -13.09
N ASP A 216 5.40 -2.39 -12.95
CA ASP A 216 4.29 -1.51 -13.33
C ASP A 216 3.22 -1.44 -12.22
N VAL A 217 2.74 -0.23 -11.95
CA VAL A 217 1.67 0.04 -10.97
C VAL A 217 0.54 0.79 -11.65
N TYR A 218 -0.67 0.30 -11.45
CA TYR A 218 -1.92 0.94 -11.82
C TYR A 218 -2.66 1.27 -10.53
N SER A 219 -3.18 2.49 -10.39
CA SER A 219 -3.90 2.89 -9.18
C SER A 219 -5.20 3.59 -9.54
N ILE A 220 -6.31 3.15 -8.96
CA ILE A 220 -7.65 3.68 -9.22
C ILE A 220 -8.14 4.51 -8.03
N GLU A 221 -8.63 5.71 -8.29
CA GLU A 221 -9.30 6.56 -7.32
C GLU A 221 -10.69 6.94 -7.81
N ARG A 222 -11.67 6.87 -6.91
CA ARG A 222 -13.06 7.17 -7.22
C ARG A 222 -13.45 8.62 -6.91
N ILE A 223 -12.69 9.31 -6.07
CA ILE A 223 -12.93 10.71 -5.64
C ILE A 223 -12.07 11.64 -6.49
N LYS A 224 -12.69 12.43 -7.38
CA LYS A 224 -12.00 13.28 -8.35
C LYS A 224 -11.00 14.26 -7.71
N PRO A 225 -11.35 14.99 -6.63
CA PRO A 225 -10.38 15.81 -5.91
C PRO A 225 -9.15 15.05 -5.41
N LEU A 226 -9.31 13.81 -4.93
CA LEU A 226 -8.18 13.00 -4.46
C LEU A 226 -7.34 12.47 -5.62
N HIS A 227 -7.97 12.10 -6.73
CA HIS A 227 -7.25 11.73 -7.94
C HIS A 227 -6.34 12.87 -8.44
N GLU A 228 -6.83 14.12 -8.44
CA GLU A 228 -6.01 15.27 -8.80
C GLU A 228 -4.95 15.61 -7.73
N LEU A 229 -5.27 15.43 -6.44
CA LEU A 229 -4.29 15.56 -5.35
C LEU A 229 -3.14 14.57 -5.52
N ALA A 230 -3.44 13.29 -5.78
CA ALA A 230 -2.43 12.27 -6.02
C ALA A 230 -1.55 12.63 -7.23
N LYS A 231 -2.14 13.07 -8.35
CA LYS A 231 -1.39 13.55 -9.52
C LYS A 231 -0.44 14.69 -9.15
N ALA A 232 -0.90 15.66 -8.37
CA ALA A 232 -0.07 16.79 -7.93
C ALA A 232 1.09 16.35 -7.03
N ASN A 233 0.83 15.46 -6.06
CA ASN A 233 1.84 14.93 -5.14
C ASN A 233 2.90 14.06 -5.84
N LEU A 234 2.49 13.31 -6.86
CA LEU A 234 3.34 12.34 -7.56
C LEU A 234 4.17 12.97 -8.68
N ARG A 235 3.72 14.09 -9.27
CA ARG A 235 4.41 14.79 -10.37
C ARG A 235 5.90 15.10 -10.09
N PRO A 236 6.29 15.59 -8.91
CA PRO A 236 7.70 15.86 -8.57
C PRO A 236 8.58 14.60 -8.52
N LEU A 237 8.00 13.42 -8.32
CA LEU A 237 8.73 12.16 -8.20
C LEU A 237 9.03 11.50 -9.56
N ARG A 238 8.44 11.99 -10.65
CA ARG A 238 8.66 11.50 -12.03
C ARG A 238 8.61 9.98 -12.18
N ILE A 239 7.63 9.36 -11.51
CA ILE A 239 7.48 7.90 -11.46
C ILE A 239 6.98 7.38 -12.82
N ALA A 240 7.89 6.83 -13.63
CA ALA A 240 7.58 6.39 -15.00
C ALA A 240 6.65 5.17 -15.07
N ASN A 241 6.65 4.33 -14.03
CA ASN A 241 5.91 3.07 -13.98
C ASN A 241 4.63 3.14 -13.15
N LEU A 242 4.07 4.33 -12.92
CA LEU A 242 2.83 4.50 -12.20
C LEU A 242 1.77 5.18 -13.08
N ARG A 243 0.63 4.51 -13.24
CA ARG A 243 -0.52 4.98 -14.02
C ARG A 243 -1.72 5.18 -13.11
N LEU A 244 -2.19 6.43 -13.03
CA LEU A 244 -3.36 6.79 -12.23
C LEU A 244 -4.62 6.76 -13.10
N HIS A 245 -5.68 6.20 -12.54
CA HIS A 245 -6.99 6.10 -13.15
C HIS A 245 -8.04 6.73 -12.24
N TYR A 246 -8.93 7.53 -12.82
CA TYR A 246 -10.13 7.99 -12.15
C TYR A 246 -11.27 7.06 -12.55
N GLY A 247 -11.85 6.34 -11.59
CA GLY A 247 -12.81 5.27 -11.90
C GLY A 247 -13.33 4.54 -10.67
N ASP A 248 -14.27 3.63 -10.90
CA ASP A 248 -14.78 2.72 -9.88
C ASP A 248 -13.82 1.55 -9.68
N GLY A 249 -13.14 1.53 -8.53
CA GLY A 249 -12.19 0.48 -8.18
C GLY A 249 -12.82 -0.89 -7.98
N MET A 250 -14.12 -1.01 -7.74
CA MET A 250 -14.79 -2.32 -7.60
C MET A 250 -14.83 -3.09 -8.93
N LEU A 251 -14.71 -2.39 -10.06
CA LEU A 251 -14.66 -3.00 -11.40
C LEU A 251 -13.24 -3.42 -11.81
N GLY A 252 -12.22 -3.01 -11.04
CA GLY A 252 -10.82 -3.18 -11.40
C GLY A 252 -10.44 -2.43 -12.68
N LEU A 253 -9.51 -3.01 -13.45
CA LEU A 253 -9.01 -2.45 -14.69
C LEU A 253 -8.85 -3.56 -15.77
N PRO A 254 -9.95 -4.09 -16.32
CA PRO A 254 -9.92 -5.24 -17.24
C PRO A 254 -8.99 -5.06 -18.45
N GLN A 255 -8.85 -3.83 -18.94
CA GLN A 255 -8.00 -3.49 -20.08
C GLN A 255 -6.49 -3.61 -19.82
N ALA A 256 -6.08 -3.65 -18.55
CA ALA A 256 -4.68 -3.82 -18.15
C ALA A 256 -4.41 -5.16 -17.44
N ALA A 257 -5.48 -5.87 -17.08
CA ALA A 257 -5.42 -7.22 -16.52
C ALA A 257 -4.71 -8.20 -17.48
N PRO A 258 -4.15 -9.31 -16.97
CA PRO A 258 -4.14 -9.72 -15.56
C PRO A 258 -3.03 -9.03 -14.74
N PHE A 259 -3.17 -9.08 -13.41
CA PHE A 259 -2.25 -8.52 -12.40
C PHE A 259 -1.63 -9.60 -11.52
N ASP A 260 -0.35 -9.46 -11.18
CA ASP A 260 0.34 -10.35 -10.23
C ASP A 260 -0.02 -10.02 -8.78
N GLY A 261 -0.31 -8.74 -8.54
CA GLY A 261 -0.73 -8.24 -7.23
C GLY A 261 -1.93 -7.32 -7.36
N ILE A 262 -2.92 -7.48 -6.50
CA ILE A 262 -3.98 -6.48 -6.31
C ILE A 262 -4.01 -6.08 -4.84
N ILE A 263 -4.16 -4.80 -4.56
CA ILE A 263 -4.18 -4.30 -3.18
C ILE A 263 -5.28 -3.27 -3.00
N LEU A 264 -6.10 -3.45 -1.96
CA LEU A 264 -7.22 -2.55 -1.66
C LEU A 264 -6.87 -1.71 -0.43
N ALA A 265 -6.87 -0.39 -0.58
CA ALA A 265 -6.67 0.56 0.51
C ALA A 265 -8.01 1.08 1.09
N ALA A 266 -9.09 0.28 0.95
CA ALA A 266 -10.41 0.55 1.49
C ALA A 266 -11.14 -0.78 1.78
N ALA A 267 -11.93 -0.84 2.85
CA ALA A 267 -12.58 -2.06 3.32
C ALA A 267 -13.90 -2.34 2.60
N GLY A 268 -14.02 -3.52 1.99
CA GLY A 268 -15.28 -4.05 1.51
C GLY A 268 -15.94 -4.98 2.55
N LEU A 269 -17.24 -5.26 2.40
CA LEU A 269 -17.86 -6.38 3.10
C LEU A 269 -17.25 -7.72 2.66
N GLU A 270 -16.89 -7.79 1.38
CA GLU A 270 -16.16 -8.88 0.74
C GLU A 270 -15.26 -8.30 -0.36
N VAL A 271 -14.33 -9.09 -0.87
CA VAL A 271 -13.51 -8.72 -2.03
C VAL A 271 -14.35 -8.84 -3.30
N PRO A 272 -14.48 -7.78 -4.13
CA PRO A 272 -15.21 -7.86 -5.39
C PRO A 272 -14.69 -8.96 -6.33
N GLN A 273 -15.59 -9.80 -6.84
CA GLN A 273 -15.24 -10.90 -7.75
C GLN A 273 -14.48 -10.42 -9.00
N ALA A 274 -14.83 -9.24 -9.53
CA ALA A 274 -14.16 -8.64 -10.68
C ALA A 274 -12.64 -8.45 -10.45
N LEU A 275 -12.21 -8.20 -9.21
CA LEU A 275 -10.79 -8.10 -8.86
C LEU A 275 -10.14 -9.48 -8.79
N LEU A 276 -10.81 -10.47 -8.22
CA LEU A 276 -10.33 -11.86 -8.16
C LEU A 276 -10.11 -12.45 -9.56
N ASP A 277 -11.01 -12.14 -10.49
CA ASP A 277 -10.95 -12.61 -11.88
C ASP A 277 -9.77 -11.99 -12.65
N GLN A 278 -9.31 -10.80 -12.24
CA GLN A 278 -8.21 -10.07 -12.85
C GLN A 278 -6.82 -10.46 -12.30
N LEU A 279 -6.72 -11.35 -11.32
CA LEU A 279 -5.45 -11.88 -10.84
C LEU A 279 -4.84 -12.88 -11.82
N THR A 280 -3.51 -12.94 -11.95
CA THR A 280 -2.84 -14.09 -12.56
C THR A 280 -3.01 -15.33 -11.68
N ILE A 281 -2.88 -16.54 -12.26
CA ILE A 281 -2.73 -17.76 -11.44
C ILE A 281 -1.40 -17.65 -10.69
N GLY A 282 -1.42 -17.89 -9.38
CA GLY A 282 -0.33 -17.62 -8.44
C GLY A 282 -0.29 -16.17 -7.94
N GLY A 283 -1.09 -15.26 -8.53
CA GLY A 283 -1.21 -13.88 -8.10
C GLY A 283 -1.89 -13.75 -6.74
N ARG A 284 -1.57 -12.65 -6.05
CA ARG A 284 -2.07 -12.36 -4.69
C ARG A 284 -2.92 -11.10 -4.66
N LEU A 285 -3.97 -11.12 -3.86
CA LEU A 285 -4.75 -9.95 -3.49
C LEU A 285 -4.69 -9.75 -1.98
N VAL A 286 -4.44 -8.52 -1.55
CA VAL A 286 -4.48 -8.13 -0.13
C VAL A 286 -5.53 -7.05 0.06
N ALA A 287 -6.50 -7.30 0.93
CA ALA A 287 -7.60 -6.38 1.16
C ALA A 287 -8.06 -6.37 2.61
N PRO A 288 -8.45 -5.22 3.18
CA PRO A 288 -9.25 -5.17 4.39
C PRO A 288 -10.68 -5.63 4.07
N VAL A 289 -11.21 -6.55 4.88
CA VAL A 289 -12.55 -7.12 4.75
C VAL A 289 -13.29 -7.02 6.08
N GLY A 290 -14.54 -6.59 6.03
CA GLY A 290 -15.45 -6.52 7.17
C GLY A 290 -16.16 -5.17 7.30
N GLU A 291 -17.12 -5.11 8.21
CA GLU A 291 -17.91 -3.90 8.47
C GLU A 291 -17.44 -3.20 9.74
N ARG A 292 -17.97 -3.60 10.91
CA ARG A 292 -17.63 -3.02 12.22
C ARG A 292 -16.25 -3.48 12.71
N THR A 293 -15.94 -4.76 12.50
CA THR A 293 -14.64 -5.38 12.75
C THR A 293 -14.08 -5.76 11.40
N GLN A 294 -12.86 -5.30 11.10
CA GLN A 294 -12.20 -5.55 9.83
C GLN A 294 -10.89 -6.31 10.08
N HIS A 295 -10.53 -7.16 9.14
CA HIS A 295 -9.26 -7.86 9.13
C HIS A 295 -8.63 -7.77 7.74
N LEU A 296 -7.31 -7.84 7.67
CA LEU A 296 -6.62 -8.03 6.40
C LEU A 296 -6.83 -9.48 5.95
N GLU A 297 -7.23 -9.65 4.70
CA GLU A 297 -7.34 -10.93 4.02
C GLU A 297 -6.30 -10.99 2.89
N LEU A 298 -5.59 -12.11 2.82
CA LEU A 298 -4.80 -12.51 1.67
C LEU A 298 -5.60 -13.52 0.85
N VAL A 299 -5.75 -13.25 -0.44
CA VAL A 299 -6.34 -14.17 -1.41
C VAL A 299 -5.27 -14.56 -2.43
N THR A 300 -5.05 -15.86 -2.65
CA THR A 300 -4.15 -16.37 -3.69
C THR A 300 -4.95 -17.14 -4.72
N ARG A 301 -4.81 -16.78 -6.00
CA ARG A 301 -5.48 -17.52 -7.09
C ARG A 301 -4.70 -18.80 -7.38
N VAL A 302 -5.30 -19.97 -7.16
CA VAL A 302 -4.63 -21.28 -7.32
C VAL A 302 -4.86 -21.86 -8.71
N THR A 303 -6.08 -21.72 -9.23
CA THR A 303 -6.43 -22.14 -10.59
C THR A 303 -7.31 -21.08 -11.26
N ARG A 304 -7.86 -21.38 -12.44
CA ARG A 304 -8.76 -20.46 -13.14
C ARG A 304 -9.96 -20.06 -12.28
N ASN A 305 -10.53 -20.98 -11.50
CA ASN A 305 -11.78 -20.76 -10.78
C ASN A 305 -11.64 -21.04 -9.28
N GLU A 306 -10.41 -21.05 -8.76
CA GLU A 306 -10.14 -21.41 -7.36
C GLU A 306 -9.20 -20.39 -6.72
N TRP A 307 -9.56 -19.98 -5.50
CA TRP A 307 -8.81 -19.06 -4.69
C TRP A 307 -8.73 -19.58 -3.25
N VAL A 308 -7.55 -19.48 -2.66
CA VAL A 308 -7.32 -19.76 -1.24
C VAL A 308 -7.29 -18.45 -0.49
N ARG A 309 -8.01 -18.39 0.63
CA ARG A 309 -8.10 -17.21 1.50
C ARG A 309 -7.40 -17.47 2.83
N GLN A 310 -6.73 -16.44 3.33
CA GLN A 310 -6.12 -16.44 4.64
C GLN A 310 -6.43 -15.12 5.34
N THR A 311 -7.11 -15.20 6.48
CA THR A 311 -7.25 -14.08 7.41
C THR A 311 -5.92 -13.82 8.09
N LEU A 312 -5.51 -12.56 8.14
CA LEU A 312 -4.25 -12.11 8.73
C LEU A 312 -4.52 -11.46 10.08
N GLU A 313 -4.50 -10.13 10.13
CA GLU A 313 -4.58 -9.35 11.36
C GLU A 313 -5.72 -8.33 11.32
N ASP A 314 -6.16 -7.90 12.50
CA ASP A 314 -7.15 -6.83 12.63
C ASP A 314 -6.64 -5.55 11.97
N CYS A 315 -7.53 -4.83 11.33
CA CYS A 315 -7.21 -3.53 10.74
C CYS A 315 -8.42 -2.60 10.79
N HIS A 316 -8.22 -1.36 10.38
CA HIS A 316 -9.34 -0.45 10.21
C HIS A 316 -9.08 0.55 9.07
N PHE A 317 -9.99 0.54 8.11
CA PHE A 317 -9.95 1.28 6.86
C PHE A 317 -11.30 1.96 6.59
N VAL A 318 -11.22 3.00 5.77
CA VAL A 318 -12.40 3.64 5.16
C VAL A 318 -13.13 2.65 4.25
N PRO A 319 -14.46 2.77 4.09
CA PRO A 319 -15.23 1.82 3.30
C PRO A 319 -14.94 1.93 1.80
N LEU A 320 -14.83 0.79 1.12
CA LEU A 320 -14.86 0.65 -0.32
C LEU A 320 -16.26 0.99 -0.83
N ARG A 321 -16.35 1.80 -1.89
CA ARG A 321 -17.64 2.27 -2.43
C ARG A 321 -17.63 2.23 -3.96
N ALA A 322 -18.79 1.89 -4.53
CA ALA A 322 -19.02 1.90 -5.96
C ALA A 322 -19.12 3.32 -6.53
N GLY A 323 -18.98 3.42 -7.86
CA GLY A 323 -19.10 4.63 -8.66
C GLY A 323 -18.01 5.68 -8.38
N THR A 324 -18.04 6.75 -9.19
CA THR A 324 -17.11 7.88 -9.10
C THR A 324 -17.82 9.14 -8.57
N ILE A 325 -17.11 9.99 -7.83
CA ILE A 325 -17.62 11.26 -7.28
C ILE A 325 -16.60 12.39 -7.34
#